data_AF-A0A3D1H4Y4-F1
#
_entry.id   AF-A0A3D1H4Y4-F1
#
_cell.length_a   1.000
_cell.length_b   1.000
_cell.length_c   1.000
_cell.angle_alpha   90.00
_cell.angle_beta   90.00
_cell.angle_gamma   90.00
#
_symmetry.space_group_name_H-M   'P 1'
#
loop_
_entity.id
_entity.type
_entity.pdbx_description
1 polymer ?
#
loop_
_entity_poly.entity_id
_entity_poly.type
_entity_poly.pdbx_seq_one_letter_code
_entity_poly.pdbx_strand_id
1 'polypeptide(L)'
;MASIIKASINLNEIPKDKIIIGKKGKYLPVTITINDEVDQFGNQGPIVVAQTKEEREAKQGKTYLGNVQVVWTNGDNVAAAPRQDQPAQAAPAPAPADDLPF
;
A
#
# COMPACT_ATOMS: atom_id res chain seq x y z
N MET A 1 -2.55 13.01 9.45
CA MET A 1 -3.00 11.83 10.23
C MET A 1 -1.92 11.44 11.21
N ALA A 2 -2.30 11.22 12.46
CA ALA A 2 -1.55 10.36 13.35
C ALA A 2 -2.46 9.21 13.76
N SER A 3 -2.00 7.99 13.54
CA SER A 3 -2.70 6.78 13.95
C SER A 3 -1.74 5.92 14.76
N ILE A 4 -2.25 5.33 15.84
CA ILE A 4 -1.52 4.31 16.59
C ILE A 4 -2.05 2.98 16.09
N ILE A 5 -1.17 2.18 15.48
CA ILE A 5 -1.49 0.87 14.94
C ILE A 5 -0.74 -0.18 15.75
N LYS A 6 -1.49 -1.12 16.32
CA LYS A 6 -0.96 -2.30 16.96
C LYS A 6 -0.93 -3.44 15.95
N ALA A 7 0.15 -4.21 15.95
CA ALA A 7 0.30 -5.38 15.10
C ALA A 7 1.14 -6.46 15.76
N SER A 8 0.90 -7.70 15.36
CA SER A 8 1.75 -8.84 15.67
C SER A 8 2.06 -9.58 14.38
N ILE A 9 3.29 -10.08 14.23
CA ILE A 9 3.70 -10.87 13.07
C ILE A 9 4.11 -12.29 13.48
N ASN A 10 3.77 -13.26 12.65
CA ASN A 10 4.16 -14.65 12.78
C ASN A 10 5.61 -14.83 12.31
N LEU A 11 6.52 -14.95 13.26
CA LEU A 11 7.95 -15.08 12.97
C LEU A 11 8.30 -16.40 12.24
N ASN A 12 7.46 -17.43 12.37
CA ASN A 12 7.68 -18.72 11.71
C ASN A 12 7.41 -18.66 10.20
N GLU A 13 6.57 -17.72 9.76
CA GLU A 13 6.17 -17.57 8.35
C GLU A 13 7.05 -16.57 7.59
N ILE A 14 8.12 -16.07 8.20
CA ILE A 14 9.04 -15.15 7.54
C ILE A 14 9.86 -15.89 6.46
N PRO A 15 9.69 -15.53 5.17
CA PRO A 15 10.48 -16.11 4.09
C PRO A 15 11.89 -15.52 4.13
N LYS A 16 12.87 -16.36 4.49
CA LYS A 16 14.26 -15.93 4.70
C LYS A 16 14.93 -15.43 3.41
N ASP A 17 14.47 -15.88 2.26
CA ASP A 17 14.90 -15.48 0.92
C ASP A 17 14.51 -14.03 0.57
N LYS A 18 13.42 -13.51 1.16
CA LYS A 18 12.97 -12.11 0.94
C LYS A 18 13.62 -11.11 1.89
N ILE A 19 14.49 -11.57 2.79
CA ILE A 19 15.20 -10.70 3.72
C ILE A 19 16.32 -9.96 2.97
N ILE A 20 16.23 -8.64 2.94
CA ILE A 20 17.25 -7.76 2.40
C ILE A 20 18.34 -7.57 3.46
N ILE A 21 19.57 -7.94 3.15
CA ILE A 21 20.73 -7.71 4.02
C ILE A 21 21.32 -6.34 3.67
N GLY A 22 20.97 -5.33 4.45
CA GLY A 22 21.52 -3.98 4.33
C GLY A 22 22.75 -3.78 5.22
N LYS A 23 23.46 -2.66 5.01
CA LYS A 23 24.63 -2.29 5.83
C LYS A 23 24.32 -2.12 7.32
N LYS A 24 23.09 -1.72 7.67
CA LYS A 24 22.65 -1.40 9.03
C LYS A 24 21.77 -2.49 9.66
N GLY A 25 21.48 -3.58 8.95
CA GLY A 25 20.58 -4.62 9.46
C GLY A 25 19.92 -5.44 8.36
N LYS A 26 19.03 -6.33 8.80
CA LYS A 26 18.20 -7.16 7.93
C LYS A 26 16.79 -6.58 7.88
N TYR A 27 16.21 -6.51 6.69
CA TYR A 27 14.92 -5.89 6.46
C TYR A 27 14.01 -6.83 5.69
N LEU A 28 12.75 -6.96 6.12
CA LEU A 28 11.70 -7.65 5.39
C LEU A 28 10.70 -6.61 4.90
N PRO A 29 10.57 -6.39 3.58
CA PRO A 29 9.53 -5.54 3.03
C PRO A 29 8.14 -6.11 3.34
N VAL A 30 7.25 -5.29 3.92
CA VAL A 30 5.87 -5.68 4.21
C VAL A 30 4.88 -4.69 3.62
N THR A 31 3.70 -5.16 3.26
CA THR A 31 2.53 -4.36 2.89
C THR A 31 1.49 -4.51 3.98
N ILE A 32 0.95 -3.40 4.44
CA ILE A 32 -0.12 -3.34 5.43
C ILE A 32 -1.34 -2.76 4.76
N THR A 33 -2.48 -3.41 4.94
CA THR A 33 -3.78 -2.89 4.49
C THR A 33 -4.57 -2.46 5.71
N ILE A 34 -5.12 -1.24 5.66
CA ILE A 34 -6.01 -0.66 6.67
C ILE A 34 -7.35 -0.41 5.99
N ASN A 35 -8.36 -1.16 6.39
CA ASN A 35 -9.73 -1.02 5.94
C ASN A 35 -10.52 -0.15 6.94
N ASP A 36 -11.62 0.44 6.46
CA ASP A 36 -12.53 1.22 7.29
C ASP A 36 -13.33 0.31 8.24
N GLU A 37 -13.72 -0.88 7.77
CA GLU A 37 -14.44 -1.87 8.55
C GLU A 37 -13.49 -2.87 9.22
N VAL A 38 -13.88 -3.31 10.41
CA VAL A 38 -13.18 -4.37 11.14
C VAL A 38 -13.69 -5.75 10.74
N ASP A 39 -12.81 -6.74 10.76
CA ASP A 39 -13.21 -8.14 10.65
C ASP A 39 -13.92 -8.62 11.94
N GLN A 40 -14.36 -9.88 11.94
CA GLN A 40 -15.04 -10.52 13.09
C GLN A 40 -14.19 -10.58 14.38
N PHE A 41 -12.88 -10.33 14.28
CA PHE A 41 -11.92 -10.32 15.39
C PHE A 41 -11.50 -8.90 15.79
N GLY A 42 -12.06 -7.87 15.17
CA GLY A 42 -11.78 -6.46 15.48
C GLY A 42 -10.51 -5.92 14.82
N ASN A 43 -10.01 -6.55 13.75
CA ASN A 43 -8.83 -6.09 13.01
C ASN A 43 -9.22 -5.25 11.79
N GLN A 44 -8.45 -4.19 11.51
CA GLN A 44 -8.63 -3.36 10.31
C GLN A 44 -7.92 -3.92 9.08
N GLY A 45 -7.14 -5.00 9.20
CA GLY A 45 -6.63 -5.68 8.02
C GLY A 45 -5.38 -6.53 8.24
N PRO A 46 -4.78 -7.00 7.14
CA PRO A 46 -3.62 -7.87 7.15
C PRO A 46 -2.26 -7.13 7.05
N ILE A 47 -1.21 -7.81 7.53
CA ILE A 47 0.20 -7.61 7.16
C ILE A 47 0.60 -8.77 6.25
N VAL A 48 1.14 -8.46 5.08
CA VAL A 48 1.69 -9.45 4.14
C VAL A 48 3.11 -9.07 3.73
N VAL A 49 3.92 -10.04 3.32
CA VAL A 49 5.22 -9.74 2.70
C VAL A 49 4.99 -8.99 1.39
N ALA A 50 5.75 -7.91 1.17
CA ALA A 50 5.60 -7.13 -0.05
C ALA A 50 6.01 -7.97 -1.25
N GLN A 51 5.17 -7.93 -2.29
CA GLN A 51 5.45 -8.57 -3.57
C GLN A 51 6.13 -7.58 -4.51
N THR A 52 6.98 -8.07 -5.41
CA THR A 52 7.48 -7.24 -6.53
C THR A 52 6.39 -7.05 -7.59
N LYS A 53 6.67 -6.26 -8.64
CA LYS A 53 5.71 -6.08 -9.75
C LYS A 53 5.52 -7.41 -10.49
N GLU A 54 6.61 -8.12 -10.74
CA GLU A 54 6.66 -9.40 -11.44
C GLU A 54 5.90 -10.48 -10.67
N GLU A 55 6.05 -10.56 -9.35
CA GLU A 55 5.33 -11.52 -8.50
C GLU A 55 3.81 -11.27 -8.52
N ARG A 56 3.40 -10.00 -8.55
CA ARG A 56 1.98 -9.62 -8.68
C ARG A 56 1.43 -9.97 -10.05
N GLU A 57 2.17 -9.69 -11.13
CA GLU A 57 1.78 -10.03 -12.51
C GLU A 57 1.68 -11.55 -12.71
N ALA A 58 2.56 -12.31 -12.06
CA ALA A 58 2.52 -13.77 -12.00
C ALA A 58 1.44 -14.32 -11.04
N LYS A 59 0.65 -13.47 -10.38
CA LYS A 59 -0.39 -13.84 -9.41
C LYS A 59 0.11 -14.76 -8.29
N GLN A 60 1.36 -14.56 -7.86
CA GLN A 60 1.90 -15.34 -6.75
C GLN A 60 1.11 -15.09 -5.46
N GLY A 61 0.98 -16.14 -4.64
CA GLY A 61 0.30 -16.07 -3.36
C GLY A 61 0.90 -15.02 -2.42
N LYS A 62 0.06 -14.37 -1.62
CA LYS A 62 0.52 -13.45 -0.58
C LYS A 62 1.01 -14.26 0.63
N THR A 63 2.22 -13.98 1.10
CA THR A 63 2.68 -14.51 2.39
C THR A 63 2.07 -13.66 3.49
N TYR A 64 1.12 -14.23 4.21
CA TYR A 64 0.50 -13.61 5.36
C TYR A 64 1.44 -13.60 6.55
N LEU A 65 1.47 -12.52 7.32
CA LEU A 65 2.27 -12.42 8.54
C LEU A 65 1.43 -12.12 9.77
N GLY A 66 0.25 -11.52 9.64
CA GLY A 66 -0.59 -11.20 10.79
C GLY A 66 -1.61 -10.13 10.49
N ASN A 67 -2.18 -9.55 11.55
CA ASN A 67 -3.21 -8.53 11.47
C ASN A 67 -2.75 -7.21 12.10
N VAL A 68 -3.43 -6.15 11.69
CA VAL A 68 -3.30 -4.82 12.28
C VAL A 68 -4.61 -4.36 12.91
N GLN A 69 -4.46 -3.66 14.03
CA GLN A 69 -5.55 -2.99 14.71
C GLN A 69 -5.21 -1.50 14.90
N VAL A 70 -6.11 -0.61 14.48
CA VAL A 70 -6.01 0.82 14.76
C VAL A 70 -6.55 1.05 16.17
N VAL A 71 -5.67 1.44 17.12
CA VAL A 71 -6.06 1.67 18.52
C VAL A 71 -6.38 3.13 18.81
N TRP A 72 -5.91 4.04 17.97
CA TRP A 72 -6.24 5.47 18.05
C TRP A 72 -6.02 6.14 16.69
N THR A 73 -6.85 7.13 16.35
CA THR A 73 -6.71 7.99 15.18
C THR A 73 -7.28 9.38 15.46
N ASN A 74 -6.75 10.41 14.82
CA ASN A 74 -7.29 11.76 14.86
C ASN A 74 -8.42 12.02 13.83
N GLY A 75 -8.85 10.99 13.09
CA GLY A 75 -10.04 11.02 12.21
C GLY A 75 -9.76 11.21 10.70
N ASP A 76 -8.53 11.58 10.30
CA ASP A 76 -8.20 11.86 8.89
C ASP A 76 -7.17 10.89 8.31
N ASN A 77 -7.35 10.48 7.04
CA ASN A 77 -6.44 9.74 6.13
C ASN A 77 -4.96 10.27 6.10
N VAL A 78 -3.84 9.54 6.12
CA VAL A 78 -2.58 10.10 5.53
C VAL A 78 -2.80 10.14 4.02
N ALA A 79 -2.66 11.31 3.39
CA ALA A 79 -2.68 11.39 1.93
C ALA A 79 -1.56 10.52 1.33
N ALA A 80 -1.92 9.66 0.37
CA ALA A 80 -0.94 8.86 -0.35
C ALA A 80 0.07 9.80 -1.04
N ALA A 81 1.36 9.45 -0.96
CA ALA A 81 2.38 10.18 -1.69
C ALA A 81 2.05 10.19 -3.20
N PRO A 82 2.39 11.26 -3.94
CA PRO A 82 2.22 11.30 -5.38
C PRO A 82 2.87 10.08 -6.02
N ARG A 83 2.11 9.29 -6.79
CA ARG A 83 2.68 8.18 -7.57
C ARG A 83 3.52 8.79 -8.68
N GLN A 84 4.81 8.48 -8.72
CA GLN A 84 5.71 8.95 -9.77
C GLN A 84 5.37 8.37 -11.16
N ASP A 85 4.59 7.28 -11.20
CA ASP A 85 4.18 6.59 -12.43
C ASP A 85 2.79 6.97 -12.94
N GLN A 86 2.15 8.04 -12.44
CA GLN A 86 0.94 8.52 -13.13
C GLN A 86 1.35 9.12 -14.48
N PRO A 87 0.83 8.62 -15.62
CA PRO A 87 0.96 9.35 -16.86
C PRO A 87 0.39 10.75 -16.60
N ALA A 88 1.22 11.78 -16.81
CA ALA A 88 0.79 13.16 -16.72
C ALA A 88 -0.51 13.28 -17.53
N GLN A 89 -1.61 13.62 -16.86
CA GLN A 89 -2.89 13.79 -17.51
C GLN A 89 -2.69 14.86 -18.57
N ALA A 90 -2.70 14.45 -19.84
CA ALA A 90 -2.47 15.35 -20.96
C ALA A 90 -3.50 16.48 -20.84
N ALA A 91 -3.01 17.72 -20.85
CA ALA A 91 -3.87 18.89 -20.83
C ALA A 91 -4.85 18.80 -22.01
N PRO A 92 -6.15 19.09 -21.81
CA PRO A 92 -7.13 19.07 -22.89
C PRO A 92 -6.66 20.03 -24.00
N ALA A 93 -6.64 19.53 -25.24
CA ALA A 93 -6.32 20.33 -26.40
C ALA A 93 -7.28 21.53 -26.50
N PRO A 94 -6.79 22.74 -26.84
CA PRO A 94 -7.65 23.89 -27.01
C PRO A 94 -8.71 23.60 -28.08
N ALA A 95 -9.97 23.91 -27.76
CA ALA A 95 -11.08 23.77 -28.69
C ALA A 95 -10.79 24.58 -29.96
N PRO A 96 -11.08 24.05 -31.16
CA PRO A 96 -10.95 24.82 -32.39
C PRO A 96 -11.84 26.06 -32.30
N ALA A 97 -11.25 27.23 -32.54
CA ALA A 97 -12.00 28.46 -32.66
C ALA A 97 -12.97 28.32 -33.85
N ASP A 98 -14.27 28.48 -33.58
CA ASP A 98 -15.32 28.62 -34.60
C ASP A 98 -15.02 29.90 -35.40
N ASP A 99 -14.28 29.74 -36.50
CA ASP A 99 -14.12 30.78 -37.50
C ASP A 99 -15.32 30.69 -38.46
N LEU A 100 -16.43 31.28 -38.02
CA LEU A 100 -17.59 31.58 -38.86
C LEU A 100 -17.57 33.07 -39.24
N PRO A 101 -17.05 33.44 -40.43
CA PRO A 101 -17.38 34.72 -41.03
C PRO A 101 -18.63 34.63 -41.93
N PHE A 102 -19.42 35.70 -41.81
CA PHE A 102 -20.71 36.09 -42.40
C PHE A 102 -21.00 35.70 -43.85
#